data_AF-A0A1E4GW95-F1
#
_entry.id   AF-A0A1E4GW95-F1
#
_cell.length_a   1.000
_cell.length_b   1.000
_cell.length_c   1.000
_cell.angle_alpha   90.00
_cell.angle_beta   90.00
_cell.angle_gamma   90.00
#
_symmetry.space_group_name_H-M   'P 1'
#
loop_
_entity.id
_entity.type
_entity.pdbx_description
1 polymer ?
#
loop_
_entity_poly.entity_id
_entity_poly.type
_entity_poly.pdbx_seq_one_letter_code
_entity_poly.pdbx_strand_id
1 'polypeptide(L)'
;ATARARCVVAEAEIALASRELAGATATLDAARATLDAHGDHVNAAHARYLGIRRLLLLGRLDETEQALAAVAGTPLPPALLAVHELVAAGVAMRRLRATAARDALARAARAAQRAGIPALMAEVDAATRTLHAPAARWLAGGEERLLQLRDVEALLASETFVVDACRHAVRHRGKTVPLASRPVLFALMRQLAEAWPHDVPRDALVARAFRARHADESYRARLRVELGRLRRALSGLAEVHATPHGYALLAHRADQVGVLAWPVESAHAAVLALLGDGESWSSSALALALGRSQRSVQRALETLAAAGSVQCAGHGRARRWMTPLAPGFATTLLLPAPLSFE
;
A
#
# COMPACT_ATOMS: atom_id res chain seq x y z
N ALA A 1 34.86 -11.43 15.99
CA ALA A 1 33.60 -10.65 16.10
C ALA A 1 33.07 -10.22 14.73
N THR A 2 33.88 -9.54 13.91
CA THR A 2 33.51 -9.02 12.58
C THR A 2 32.92 -10.06 11.62
N ALA A 3 33.53 -11.24 11.47
CA ALA A 3 33.01 -12.29 10.57
C ALA A 3 31.59 -12.74 10.96
N ARG A 4 31.32 -12.95 12.26
CA ARG A 4 29.98 -13.28 12.77
C ARG A 4 28.99 -12.16 12.49
N ALA A 5 29.40 -10.89 12.67
CA ALA A 5 28.54 -9.75 12.37
C ALA A 5 28.19 -9.68 10.88
N ARG A 6 29.13 -9.98 9.97
CA ARG A 6 28.85 -10.09 8.53
C ARG A 6 27.84 -11.20 8.21
N CYS A 7 27.96 -12.37 8.84
CA CYS A 7 26.98 -13.45 8.67
C CYS A 7 25.57 -13.00 9.08
N VAL A 8 25.44 -12.30 10.22
CA VAL A 8 24.15 -11.74 10.66
C VAL A 8 23.57 -10.78 9.63
N VAL A 9 24.40 -9.93 9.02
CA VAL A 9 23.95 -9.00 7.97
C VAL A 9 23.47 -9.77 6.73
N ALA A 10 24.20 -10.80 6.30
CA ALA A 10 23.81 -11.64 5.17
C ALA A 10 22.50 -12.42 5.45
N GLU A 11 22.35 -12.98 6.65
CA GLU A 11 21.11 -13.64 7.07
C GLU A 11 19.93 -12.67 7.08
N ALA A 12 20.14 -11.43 7.54
CA ALA A 12 19.10 -10.41 7.53
C ALA A 12 18.69 -9.99 6.10
N GLU A 13 19.64 -9.97 5.16
CA GLU A 13 19.36 -9.72 3.74
C GLU A 13 18.51 -10.83 3.13
N ILE A 14 18.87 -12.10 3.37
CA ILE A 14 18.10 -13.26 2.92
C ILE A 14 16.68 -13.25 3.52
N ALA A 15 16.57 -12.95 4.82
CA ALA A 15 15.28 -12.84 5.50
C ALA A 15 14.42 -11.72 4.89
N LEU A 16 15.00 -10.56 4.59
CA LEU A 16 14.30 -9.44 3.97
C LEU A 16 13.82 -9.78 2.53
N ALA A 17 14.69 -10.39 1.73
CA ALA A 17 14.37 -10.85 0.38
C ALA A 17 13.26 -11.91 0.41
N SER A 18 13.30 -12.82 1.37
CA SER A 18 12.30 -13.88 1.58
C SER A 18 11.04 -13.39 2.32
N ARG A 19 10.88 -12.07 2.53
CA ARG A 19 9.77 -11.46 3.28
C ARG A 19 9.56 -12.08 4.66
N GLU A 20 10.62 -12.47 5.34
CA GLU A 20 10.62 -12.91 6.74
C GLU A 20 10.87 -11.74 7.69
N LEU A 21 9.83 -10.95 7.91
CA LEU A 21 9.96 -9.67 8.61
C LEU A 21 9.93 -9.79 10.14
N ALA A 22 9.69 -10.98 10.68
CA ALA A 22 9.60 -11.22 12.14
C ALA A 22 10.97 -11.24 12.86
N GLY A 23 12.08 -11.22 12.11
CA GLY A 23 13.45 -11.34 12.65
C GLY A 23 13.84 -10.27 13.69
N ALA A 24 14.84 -10.61 14.50
CA ALA A 24 15.30 -9.80 15.64
C ALA A 24 16.10 -8.56 15.21
N THR A 25 15.46 -7.39 15.25
CA THR A 25 16.11 -6.09 14.96
C THR A 25 17.32 -5.83 15.87
N ALA A 26 17.23 -6.23 17.14
CA ALA A 26 18.33 -6.08 18.11
C ALA A 26 19.62 -6.81 17.69
N THR A 27 19.49 -7.99 17.05
CA THR A 27 20.66 -8.75 16.57
C THR A 27 21.34 -8.02 15.41
N LEU A 28 20.56 -7.44 14.49
CA LEU A 28 21.07 -6.65 13.38
C LEU A 28 21.73 -5.34 13.87
N ASP A 29 21.13 -4.68 14.87
CA ASP A 29 21.70 -3.48 15.48
C ASP A 29 23.02 -3.76 16.20
N ALA A 30 23.12 -4.89 16.92
CA ALA A 30 24.35 -5.32 17.56
C ALA A 30 25.45 -5.68 16.54
N ALA A 31 25.09 -6.35 15.45
CA ALA A 31 26.01 -6.64 14.35
C ALA A 31 26.51 -5.35 13.69
N ARG A 32 25.61 -4.39 13.41
CA ARG A 32 25.97 -3.06 12.90
C ARG A 32 26.96 -2.34 13.82
N ALA A 33 26.66 -2.26 15.12
CA ALA A 33 27.55 -1.61 16.09
C ALA A 33 28.93 -2.29 16.15
N THR A 34 28.97 -3.62 16.06
CA THR A 34 30.22 -4.38 16.00
C THR A 34 31.01 -4.02 14.74
N LEU A 35 30.36 -3.96 13.57
CA LEU A 35 31.01 -3.62 12.30
C LEU A 35 31.55 -2.19 12.30
N ASP A 36 30.75 -1.22 12.78
CA ASP A 36 31.16 0.18 12.92
C ASP A 36 32.40 0.31 13.84
N ALA A 37 32.40 -0.36 15.00
CA ALA A 37 33.50 -0.33 15.95
C ALA A 37 34.81 -0.93 15.40
N HIS A 38 34.73 -1.80 14.39
CA HIS A 38 35.89 -2.44 13.76
C HIS A 38 36.24 -1.80 12.39
N GLY A 39 35.66 -0.65 12.05
CA GLY A 39 35.96 0.09 10.81
C GLY A 39 35.32 -0.48 9.53
N ASP A 40 34.42 -1.45 9.65
CA ASP A 40 33.71 -2.04 8.51
C ASP A 40 32.43 -1.24 8.17
N HIS A 41 32.65 0.02 7.79
CA HIS A 41 31.58 1.00 7.59
C HIS A 41 30.62 0.63 6.45
N VAL A 42 31.10 -0.08 5.42
CA VAL A 42 30.27 -0.50 4.28
C VAL A 42 29.23 -1.53 4.74
N ASN A 43 29.64 -2.57 5.48
CA ASN A 43 28.70 -3.56 5.99
C ASN A 43 27.81 -3.01 7.11
N ALA A 44 28.32 -2.08 7.92
CA ALA A 44 27.50 -1.38 8.90
C ALA A 44 26.42 -0.50 8.24
N ALA A 45 26.75 0.20 7.16
CA ALA A 45 25.78 0.95 6.35
C ALA A 45 24.76 0.01 5.70
N HIS A 46 25.19 -1.13 5.15
CA HIS A 46 24.29 -2.14 4.59
C HIS A 46 23.30 -2.67 5.64
N ALA A 47 23.79 -3.05 6.83
CA ALA A 47 22.95 -3.47 7.95
C ALA A 47 21.88 -2.43 8.30
N ARG A 48 22.25 -1.15 8.28
CA ARG A 48 21.30 -0.04 8.52
C ARG A 48 20.24 0.03 7.43
N TYR A 49 20.61 -0.06 6.15
CA TYR A 49 19.64 -0.05 5.04
C TYR A 49 18.72 -1.27 5.02
N LEU A 50 19.18 -2.44 5.47
CA LEU A 50 18.30 -3.60 5.69
C LEU A 50 17.21 -3.28 6.72
N GLY A 51 17.58 -2.62 7.82
CA GLY A 51 16.63 -2.12 8.82
C GLY A 51 15.62 -1.12 8.23
N ILE A 52 16.09 -0.16 7.43
CA ILE A 52 15.23 0.84 6.78
C ILE A 52 14.27 0.18 5.77
N ARG A 53 14.76 -0.72 4.92
CA ARG A 53 13.91 -1.47 3.96
C ARG A 53 12.84 -2.28 4.71
N ARG A 54 13.18 -2.88 5.86
CA ARG A 54 12.20 -3.58 6.70
C ARG A 54 11.10 -2.65 7.20
N LEU A 55 11.45 -1.45 7.68
CA LEU A 55 10.45 -0.45 8.12
C LEU A 55 9.50 -0.08 6.97
N LEU A 56 10.04 0.12 5.77
CA LEU A 56 9.26 0.43 4.58
C LEU A 56 8.28 -0.70 4.22
N LEU A 57 8.73 -1.96 4.25
CA LEU A 57 7.88 -3.14 3.98
C LEU A 57 6.78 -3.32 5.02
N LEU A 58 7.05 -2.98 6.27
CA LEU A 58 6.06 -2.98 7.35
C LEU A 58 5.11 -1.77 7.30
N GLY A 59 5.27 -0.86 6.34
CA GLY A 59 4.44 0.34 6.21
C GLY A 59 4.70 1.41 7.26
N ARG A 60 5.81 1.34 8.02
CA ARG A 60 6.20 2.31 9.05
C ARG A 60 6.88 3.52 8.41
N LEU A 61 6.09 4.33 7.69
CA LEU A 61 6.61 5.39 6.81
C LEU A 61 7.32 6.50 7.57
N ASP A 62 6.76 6.98 8.68
CA ASP A 62 7.37 8.06 9.47
C ASP A 62 8.75 7.65 9.99
N GLU A 63 8.88 6.41 10.49
CA GLU A 63 10.14 5.87 10.97
C GLU A 63 11.14 5.60 9.83
N THR A 64 10.64 5.20 8.65
CA THR A 64 11.48 5.06 7.46
C THR A 64 12.06 6.42 7.04
N GLU A 65 11.23 7.46 7.01
CA GLU A 65 11.65 8.84 6.70
C GLU A 65 12.66 9.36 7.75
N GLN A 66 12.40 9.13 9.03
CA GLN A 66 13.32 9.52 10.10
C GLN A 66 14.67 8.78 9.98
N ALA A 67 14.65 7.49 9.69
CA ALA A 67 15.88 6.70 9.52
C ALA A 67 16.66 7.09 8.27
N LEU A 68 15.99 7.45 7.16
CA LEU A 68 16.62 8.03 5.97
C LEU A 68 17.27 9.38 6.24
N ALA A 69 16.58 10.26 6.99
CA ALA A 69 17.12 11.57 7.36
C ALA A 69 18.38 11.43 8.24
N ALA A 70 18.41 10.45 9.14
CA ALA A 70 19.55 10.18 10.01
C ALA A 70 20.83 9.72 9.27
N VAL A 71 20.74 9.37 7.99
CA VAL A 71 21.87 8.96 7.15
C VAL A 71 22.12 9.92 5.99
N ALA A 72 21.38 11.02 5.92
CA ALA A 72 21.52 12.02 4.87
C ALA A 72 22.95 12.60 4.87
N GLY A 73 23.56 12.72 3.69
CA GLY A 73 24.90 13.26 3.52
C GLY A 73 26.06 12.32 3.85
N THR A 74 25.78 11.08 4.28
CA THR A 74 26.84 10.07 4.46
C THR A 74 27.32 9.61 3.09
N PRO A 75 28.62 9.59 2.78
CA PRO A 75 29.11 9.08 1.50
C PRO A 75 28.81 7.59 1.38
N LEU A 76 28.14 7.19 0.30
CA LEU A 76 27.72 5.81 0.05
C LEU A 76 28.39 5.26 -1.21
N PRO A 77 28.81 3.99 -1.21
CA PRO A 77 29.17 3.32 -2.45
C PRO A 77 27.95 3.26 -3.40
N PRO A 78 28.15 3.19 -4.73
CA PRO A 78 27.07 3.25 -5.70
C PRO A 78 25.90 2.28 -5.44
N ALA A 79 26.20 1.04 -5.02
CA ALA A 79 25.17 0.06 -4.69
C ALA A 79 24.25 0.51 -3.53
N LEU A 80 24.82 0.99 -2.43
CA LEU A 80 24.04 1.48 -1.29
C LEU A 80 23.30 2.79 -1.59
N LEU A 81 23.86 3.63 -2.46
CA LEU A 81 23.15 4.82 -2.92
C LEU A 81 21.90 4.45 -3.76
N ALA A 82 21.99 3.44 -4.62
CA ALA A 82 20.81 2.95 -5.34
C ALA A 82 19.75 2.39 -4.38
N VAL A 83 20.16 1.65 -3.35
CA VAL A 83 19.25 1.18 -2.30
C VAL A 83 18.61 2.35 -1.54
N HIS A 84 19.39 3.37 -1.17
CA HIS A 84 18.87 4.58 -0.52
C HIS A 84 17.75 5.23 -1.35
N GLU A 85 18.01 5.44 -2.64
CA GLU A 85 17.07 6.09 -3.55
C GLU A 85 15.85 5.23 -3.85
N LEU A 86 15.99 3.89 -3.88
CA LEU A 86 14.85 2.97 -3.96
C LEU A 86 13.94 3.06 -2.73
N VAL A 87 14.51 3.16 -1.53
CA VAL A 87 13.72 3.38 -0.31
C VAL A 87 13.04 4.75 -0.37
N ALA A 88 13.75 5.81 -0.74
CA ALA A 88 13.20 7.15 -0.88
C ALA A 88 12.03 7.19 -1.89
N ALA A 89 12.18 6.51 -3.03
CA ALA A 89 11.11 6.33 -4.00
C ALA A 89 9.91 5.60 -3.39
N GLY A 90 10.13 4.48 -2.71
CA GLY A 90 9.07 3.69 -2.07
C GLY A 90 8.31 4.46 -0.98
N VAL A 91 8.98 5.34 -0.24
CA VAL A 91 8.36 6.30 0.69
C VAL A 91 7.51 7.31 -0.08
N ALA A 92 8.10 7.98 -1.07
CA ALA A 92 7.41 8.99 -1.86
C ALA A 92 6.14 8.44 -2.53
N MET A 93 6.18 7.22 -3.07
CA MET A 93 5.01 6.55 -3.65
C MET A 93 3.90 6.34 -2.62
N ARG A 94 4.23 5.82 -1.43
CA ARG A 94 3.25 5.59 -0.35
C ARG A 94 2.73 6.89 0.28
N ARG A 95 3.45 8.00 0.11
CA ARG A 95 3.03 9.37 0.46
C ARG A 95 2.26 10.08 -0.66
N LEU A 96 2.03 9.42 -1.80
CA LEU A 96 1.39 10.00 -2.99
C LEU A 96 2.16 11.19 -3.60
N ARG A 97 3.49 11.19 -3.43
CA ARG A 97 4.40 12.21 -4.01
C ARG A 97 5.00 11.67 -5.30
N ALA A 98 4.27 11.74 -6.42
CA ALA A 98 4.65 11.05 -7.65
C ALA A 98 5.91 11.66 -8.28
N THR A 99 6.05 12.98 -8.23
CA THR A 99 7.25 13.67 -8.74
C THR A 99 8.50 13.28 -7.96
N ALA A 100 8.44 13.33 -6.63
CA ALA A 100 9.57 12.92 -5.77
C ALA A 100 9.95 11.44 -5.96
N ALA A 101 8.96 10.56 -6.18
CA ALA A 101 9.21 9.15 -6.49
C ALA A 101 9.97 8.99 -7.81
N ARG A 102 9.55 9.70 -8.86
CA ARG A 102 10.21 9.68 -10.18
C ARG A 102 11.67 10.14 -10.10
N ASP A 103 11.90 11.25 -9.39
CA ASP A 103 13.25 11.80 -9.25
C ASP A 103 14.18 10.86 -8.47
N ALA A 104 13.65 10.22 -7.42
CA ALA A 104 14.37 9.20 -6.65
C ALA A 104 14.69 7.97 -7.50
N LEU A 105 13.74 7.45 -8.28
CA LEU A 105 14.00 6.33 -9.19
C LEU A 105 15.05 6.66 -10.25
N ALA A 106 15.05 7.89 -10.78
CA ALA A 106 16.06 8.34 -11.72
C ALA A 106 17.47 8.38 -11.08
N ARG A 107 17.57 8.81 -9.80
CA ARG A 107 18.83 8.74 -9.04
C ARG A 107 19.24 7.30 -8.74
N ALA A 108 18.30 6.44 -8.40
CA ALA A 108 18.52 5.02 -8.18
C ALA A 108 19.07 4.33 -9.44
N ALA A 109 18.48 4.58 -10.61
CA ALA A 109 18.91 4.04 -11.89
C ALA A 109 20.38 4.40 -12.19
N ARG A 110 20.75 5.68 -12.03
CA ARG A 110 22.14 6.13 -12.22
C ARG A 110 23.11 5.48 -11.25
N ALA A 111 22.71 5.31 -9.99
CA ALA A 111 23.54 4.67 -8.98
C ALA A 111 23.70 3.15 -9.23
N ALA A 112 22.63 2.47 -9.64
CA ALA A 112 22.63 1.05 -9.99
C ALA A 112 23.51 0.78 -11.23
N GLN A 113 23.43 1.63 -12.25
CA GLN A 113 24.30 1.56 -13.42
C GLN A 113 25.77 1.71 -13.05
N ARG A 114 26.12 2.68 -12.19
CA ARG A 114 27.50 2.84 -11.69
C ARG A 114 27.96 1.66 -10.84
N ALA A 115 27.05 1.00 -10.13
CA ALA A 115 27.37 -0.19 -9.35
C ALA A 115 27.63 -1.42 -10.24
N GLY A 116 27.06 -1.45 -11.45
CA GLY A 116 27.21 -2.57 -12.38
C GLY A 116 26.56 -3.87 -11.91
N ILE A 117 25.54 -3.80 -11.04
CA ILE A 117 24.85 -4.96 -10.44
C ILE A 117 23.51 -5.19 -11.17
N PRO A 118 23.37 -6.25 -12.00
CA PRO A 118 22.14 -6.49 -12.77
C PRO A 118 20.90 -6.65 -11.91
N ALA A 119 21.01 -7.32 -10.76
CA ALA A 119 19.89 -7.50 -9.83
C ALA A 119 19.35 -6.16 -9.31
N LEU A 120 20.24 -5.19 -9.05
CA LEU A 120 19.85 -3.87 -8.56
C LEU A 120 19.18 -3.03 -9.65
N MET A 121 19.63 -3.16 -10.91
CA MET A 121 18.95 -2.55 -12.06
C MET A 121 17.54 -3.12 -12.22
N ALA A 122 17.37 -4.43 -12.08
CA ALA A 122 16.06 -5.08 -12.13
C ALA A 122 15.12 -4.59 -11.01
N GLU A 123 15.63 -4.35 -9.79
CA GLU A 123 14.85 -3.73 -8.71
C GLU A 123 14.36 -2.32 -9.08
N VAL A 124 15.22 -1.50 -9.69
CA VAL A 124 14.85 -0.15 -10.17
C VAL A 124 13.79 -0.21 -11.27
N ASP A 125 13.93 -1.13 -12.22
CA ASP A 125 12.96 -1.32 -13.30
C ASP A 125 11.61 -1.78 -12.75
N ALA A 126 11.61 -2.70 -11.77
CA ALA A 126 10.39 -3.13 -11.09
C ALA A 126 9.70 -1.98 -10.36
N ALA A 127 10.44 -1.17 -9.61
CA ALA A 127 9.89 -0.01 -8.92
C ALA A 127 9.34 1.04 -9.91
N THR A 128 10.02 1.22 -11.05
CA THR A 128 9.57 2.10 -12.14
C THR A 128 8.27 1.61 -12.77
N ARG A 129 8.13 0.30 -13.04
CA ARG A 129 6.87 -0.27 -13.50
C ARG A 129 5.73 -0.03 -12.50
N THR A 130 5.99 -0.21 -11.21
CA THR A 130 5.00 0.08 -10.15
C THR A 130 4.57 1.55 -10.13
N LEU A 131 5.47 2.50 -10.43
CA LEU A 131 5.13 3.93 -10.51
C LEU A 131 4.17 4.24 -11.67
N HIS A 132 4.30 3.51 -12.77
CA HIS A 132 3.48 3.69 -13.98
C HIS A 132 2.23 2.81 -14.01
N ALA A 133 2.12 1.83 -13.12
CA ALA A 133 0.92 1.02 -12.98
C ALA A 133 -0.28 1.86 -12.47
N PRO A 134 -1.53 1.47 -12.80
CA PRO A 134 -2.71 2.09 -12.22
C PRO A 134 -2.68 2.02 -10.68
N ALA A 135 -2.75 3.18 -10.04
CA ALA A 135 -2.71 3.33 -8.59
C ALA A 135 -4.12 3.41 -7.99
N ALA A 136 -5.10 3.91 -8.75
CA ALA A 136 -6.48 4.03 -8.31
C ALA A 136 -7.46 4.08 -9.49
N ARG A 137 -8.75 3.99 -9.18
CA ARG A 137 -9.85 4.29 -10.10
C ARG A 137 -10.56 5.55 -9.64
N TRP A 138 -10.95 6.39 -10.58
CA TRP A 138 -11.76 7.57 -10.32
C TRP A 138 -13.16 7.33 -10.85
N LEU A 139 -14.14 7.44 -9.96
CA LEU A 139 -15.56 7.26 -10.23
C LEU A 139 -16.25 8.62 -10.07
N ALA A 140 -16.73 9.21 -11.17
CA ALA A 140 -17.45 10.48 -11.14
C ALA A 140 -18.45 10.57 -12.30
N GLY A 141 -19.67 11.06 -12.03
CA GLY A 141 -20.68 11.28 -13.06
C GLY A 141 -21.08 10.02 -13.84
N GLY A 142 -20.96 8.84 -13.23
CA GLY A 142 -21.20 7.55 -13.90
C GLY A 142 -20.04 7.04 -14.76
N GLU A 143 -18.95 7.80 -14.89
CA GLU A 143 -17.75 7.39 -15.61
C GLU A 143 -16.68 6.82 -14.66
N GLU A 144 -15.89 5.89 -15.19
CA GLU A 144 -14.77 5.27 -14.51
C GLU A 144 -13.48 5.47 -15.33
N ARG A 145 -12.42 5.96 -14.67
CA ARG A 145 -11.07 6.05 -15.28
C ARG A 145 -9.99 5.50 -14.36
N LEU A 146 -9.01 4.81 -14.94
CA LEU A 146 -7.80 4.41 -14.23
C LEU A 146 -6.86 5.61 -14.07
N LEU A 147 -6.30 5.77 -12.88
CA LEU A 147 -5.36 6.85 -12.55
C LEU A 147 -4.00 6.26 -12.19
N GLN A 148 -2.93 6.83 -12.75
CA GLN A 148 -1.57 6.62 -12.26
C GLN A 148 -1.31 7.47 -11.01
N LEU A 149 -0.21 7.20 -10.30
CA LEU A 149 0.13 7.93 -9.08
C LEU A 149 0.20 9.46 -9.29
N ARG A 150 0.71 9.92 -10.45
CA ARG A 150 0.77 11.35 -10.80
C ARG A 150 -0.61 11.98 -10.94
N ASP A 151 -1.57 11.23 -11.48
CA ASP A 151 -2.92 11.75 -11.70
C ASP A 151 -3.66 11.81 -10.36
N VAL A 152 -3.39 10.85 -9.46
CA VAL A 152 -3.86 10.91 -8.07
C VAL A 152 -3.27 12.11 -7.32
N GLU A 153 -1.96 12.34 -7.44
CA GLU A 153 -1.29 13.52 -6.84
C GLU A 153 -1.94 14.83 -7.31
N ALA A 154 -2.11 15.00 -8.63
CA ALA A 154 -2.75 16.17 -9.21
C ALA A 154 -4.22 16.33 -8.78
N LEU A 155 -4.98 15.23 -8.76
CA LEU A 155 -6.38 15.23 -8.32
C LEU A 155 -6.51 15.67 -6.86
N LEU A 156 -5.66 15.16 -5.96
CA LEU A 156 -5.70 15.52 -4.54
C LEU A 156 -5.21 16.95 -4.27
N ALA A 157 -4.40 17.52 -5.16
CA ALA A 157 -3.99 18.92 -5.11
C ALA A 157 -5.01 19.89 -5.74
N SER A 158 -6.01 19.37 -6.47
CA SER A 158 -7.05 20.17 -7.12
C SER A 158 -8.17 20.60 -6.14
N GLU A 159 -9.09 21.41 -6.66
CA GLU A 159 -10.31 21.84 -5.97
C GLU A 159 -11.44 20.77 -6.02
N THR A 160 -11.14 19.56 -6.52
CA THR A 160 -12.11 18.45 -6.59
C THR A 160 -12.48 17.94 -5.20
N PHE A 161 -13.76 17.64 -4.97
CA PHE A 161 -14.20 16.96 -3.75
C PHE A 161 -14.01 15.45 -3.90
N VAL A 162 -13.04 14.90 -3.17
CA VAL A 162 -12.60 13.50 -3.31
C VAL A 162 -13.02 12.69 -2.10
N VAL A 163 -13.78 11.63 -2.32
CA VAL A 163 -13.96 10.55 -1.34
C VAL A 163 -12.93 9.46 -1.59
N ASP A 164 -11.91 9.41 -0.73
CA ASP A 164 -10.77 8.51 -0.82
C ASP A 164 -11.11 7.17 -0.15
N ALA A 165 -11.49 6.17 -0.95
CA ALA A 165 -11.75 4.81 -0.49
C ALA A 165 -10.47 3.99 -0.24
N CYS A 166 -9.31 4.47 -0.69
CA CYS A 166 -8.04 3.85 -0.39
C CYS A 166 -7.62 4.12 1.06
N ARG A 167 -7.96 5.31 1.59
CA ARG A 167 -7.61 5.75 2.95
C ARG A 167 -8.80 5.97 3.88
N HIS A 168 -10.02 5.74 3.39
CA HIS A 168 -11.28 6.03 4.09
C HIS A 168 -11.32 7.47 4.64
N ALA A 169 -11.14 8.44 3.74
CA ALA A 169 -11.15 9.86 4.10
C ALA A 169 -11.90 10.69 3.05
N VAL A 170 -12.31 11.89 3.43
CA VAL A 170 -12.81 12.91 2.49
C VAL A 170 -11.77 14.00 2.38
N ARG A 171 -11.49 14.45 1.16
CA ARG A 171 -10.47 15.46 0.86
C ARG A 171 -11.06 16.53 -0.04
N HIS A 172 -10.80 17.78 0.30
CA HIS A 172 -11.20 18.93 -0.50
C HIS A 172 -10.39 20.16 -0.05
N ARG A 173 -9.74 20.85 -1.00
CA ARG A 173 -9.00 22.11 -0.77
C ARG A 173 -7.99 22.03 0.38
N GLY A 174 -7.17 20.97 0.38
CA GLY A 174 -6.16 20.72 1.41
C GLY A 174 -6.69 20.25 2.77
N LYS A 175 -8.01 20.30 3.01
CA LYS A 175 -8.62 19.74 4.22
C LYS A 175 -8.84 18.24 4.04
N THR A 176 -8.59 17.47 5.11
CA THR A 176 -8.82 16.02 5.15
C THR A 176 -9.68 15.68 6.36
N VAL A 177 -10.80 14.98 6.14
CA VAL A 177 -11.67 14.45 7.18
C VAL A 177 -11.48 12.92 7.23
N PRO A 178 -10.81 12.38 8.25
CA PRO A 178 -10.63 10.93 8.38
C PRO A 178 -11.95 10.26 8.80
N LEU A 179 -12.33 9.21 8.07
CA LEU A 179 -13.49 8.37 8.37
C LEU A 179 -13.11 6.89 8.56
N ALA A 180 -11.81 6.57 8.64
CA ALA A 180 -11.31 5.21 8.76
C ALA A 180 -11.85 4.45 9.99
N SER A 181 -12.00 5.12 11.14
CA SER A 181 -12.59 4.56 12.36
C SER A 181 -14.12 4.58 12.36
N ARG A 182 -14.75 5.05 11.27
CA ARG A 182 -16.17 5.36 11.16
C ARG A 182 -16.75 4.73 9.89
N PRO A 183 -16.75 3.39 9.76
CA PRO A 183 -17.04 2.68 8.51
C PRO A 183 -18.44 2.95 7.96
N VAL A 184 -19.43 3.14 8.84
CA VAL A 184 -20.81 3.49 8.42
C VAL A 184 -20.84 4.89 7.78
N LEU A 185 -20.17 5.87 8.37
CA LEU A 185 -20.13 7.23 7.82
C LEU A 185 -19.39 7.25 6.49
N PHE A 186 -18.30 6.50 6.36
CA PHE A 186 -17.60 6.35 5.09
C PHE A 186 -18.49 5.69 4.02
N ALA A 187 -19.21 4.63 4.37
CA ALA A 187 -20.11 3.93 3.43
C ALA A 187 -21.26 4.82 2.93
N LEU A 188 -21.80 5.69 3.79
CA LEU A 188 -22.80 6.69 3.40
C LEU A 188 -22.20 7.75 2.47
N MET A 189 -21.06 8.31 2.86
CA MET A 189 -20.35 9.33 2.06
C MET A 189 -19.98 8.82 0.66
N ARG A 190 -19.47 7.59 0.56
CA ARG A 190 -19.12 6.96 -0.72
C ARG A 190 -20.32 6.89 -1.66
N GLN A 191 -21.48 6.42 -1.18
CA GLN A 191 -22.70 6.35 -1.99
C GLN A 191 -23.19 7.72 -2.44
N LEU A 192 -23.18 8.69 -1.53
CA LEU A 192 -23.57 10.07 -1.85
C LEU A 192 -22.66 10.71 -2.90
N ALA A 193 -21.37 10.39 -2.89
CA ALA A 193 -20.42 10.87 -3.90
C ALA A 193 -20.53 10.14 -5.24
N GLU A 194 -20.80 8.83 -5.25
CA GLU A 194 -21.01 8.06 -6.49
C GLU A 194 -22.27 8.52 -7.24
N ALA A 195 -23.32 8.90 -6.53
CA ALA A 195 -24.58 9.37 -7.13
C ALA A 195 -24.57 10.86 -7.50
N TRP A 196 -23.61 11.64 -7.03
CA TRP A 196 -23.55 13.08 -7.26
C TRP A 196 -23.60 13.40 -8.76
N PRO A 197 -24.42 14.38 -9.21
CA PRO A 197 -25.16 15.37 -8.41
C PRO A 197 -26.56 14.93 -7.93
N HIS A 198 -26.96 13.69 -8.18
CA HIS A 198 -28.30 13.18 -7.87
C HIS A 198 -28.42 12.73 -6.41
N ASP A 199 -29.66 12.54 -5.96
CA ASP A 199 -29.95 12.00 -4.64
C ASP A 199 -29.92 10.47 -4.60
N VAL A 200 -29.64 9.93 -3.42
CA VAL A 200 -29.62 8.50 -3.15
C VAL A 200 -30.87 8.10 -2.35
N PRO A 201 -31.64 7.10 -2.80
CA PRO A 201 -32.80 6.61 -2.06
C PRO A 201 -32.46 6.15 -0.64
N ARG A 202 -33.36 6.40 0.30
CA ARG A 202 -33.17 6.05 1.73
C ARG A 202 -32.89 4.56 1.92
N ASP A 203 -33.62 3.71 1.19
CA ASP A 203 -33.51 2.26 1.31
C ASP A 203 -32.18 1.75 0.73
N ALA A 204 -31.65 2.40 -0.32
CA ALA A 204 -30.33 2.10 -0.87
C ALA A 204 -29.21 2.43 0.13
N LEU A 205 -29.29 3.61 0.76
CA LEU A 205 -28.37 4.02 1.83
C LEU A 205 -28.39 3.02 3.00
N VAL A 206 -29.59 2.60 3.43
CA VAL A 206 -29.75 1.62 4.51
C VAL A 206 -29.13 0.28 4.13
N ALA A 207 -29.49 -0.26 2.97
CA ALA A 207 -29.07 -1.58 2.52
C ALA A 207 -27.54 -1.68 2.48
N ARG A 208 -26.87 -0.66 1.94
CA ARG A 208 -25.42 -0.69 1.74
C ARG A 208 -24.64 -0.28 3.00
N ALA A 209 -25.07 0.75 3.74
CA ALA A 209 -24.34 1.22 4.93
C ALA A 209 -24.49 0.31 6.14
N PHE A 210 -25.66 -0.33 6.31
CA PHE A 210 -25.93 -1.21 7.44
C PHE A 210 -25.91 -2.70 7.09
N ARG A 211 -25.70 -3.05 5.80
CA ARG A 211 -25.78 -4.43 5.28
C ARG A 211 -27.12 -5.12 5.63
N ALA A 212 -28.18 -4.33 5.73
CA ALA A 212 -29.52 -4.80 6.06
C ALA A 212 -30.23 -5.28 4.80
N ARG A 213 -31.00 -6.38 4.90
CA ARG A 213 -31.80 -6.90 3.77
C ARG A 213 -33.09 -6.09 3.54
N HIS A 214 -33.64 -5.49 4.59
CA HIS A 214 -34.85 -4.66 4.54
C HIS A 214 -34.70 -3.43 5.43
N ALA A 215 -35.17 -2.28 4.94
CA ALA A 215 -35.21 -1.03 5.68
C ALA A 215 -36.49 -0.94 6.51
N ASP A 216 -36.40 -1.26 7.81
CA ASP A 216 -37.47 -1.01 8.77
C ASP A 216 -37.36 0.41 9.36
N GLU A 217 -38.33 0.79 10.20
CA GLU A 217 -38.36 2.13 10.81
C GLU A 217 -37.15 2.37 11.74
N SER A 218 -36.63 1.32 12.37
CA SER A 218 -35.42 1.38 13.19
C SER A 218 -34.19 1.74 12.36
N TYR A 219 -34.04 1.15 11.17
CA TYR A 219 -32.97 1.50 10.23
C TYR A 219 -33.12 2.93 9.70
N ARG A 220 -34.35 3.41 9.46
CA ARG A 220 -34.57 4.82 9.07
C ARG A 220 -34.22 5.80 10.19
N ALA A 221 -34.56 5.48 11.43
CA ALA A 221 -34.13 6.26 12.60
C ALA A 221 -32.60 6.28 12.73
N ARG A 222 -31.95 5.12 12.59
CA ARG A 222 -30.48 5.01 12.62
C ARG A 222 -29.82 5.77 11.48
N LEU A 223 -30.36 5.71 10.26
CA LEU A 223 -29.87 6.47 9.11
C LEU A 223 -29.85 7.97 9.41
N ARG A 224 -30.93 8.51 10.00
CA ARG A 224 -31.00 9.94 10.38
C ARG A 224 -29.89 10.31 11.37
N VAL A 225 -29.63 9.47 12.37
CA VAL A 225 -28.56 9.70 13.36
C VAL A 225 -27.18 9.70 12.70
N GLU A 226 -26.89 8.71 11.85
CA GLU A 226 -25.60 8.61 11.18
C GLU A 226 -25.38 9.73 10.16
N LEU A 227 -26.42 10.14 9.43
CA LEU A 227 -26.35 11.32 8.56
C LEU A 227 -26.11 12.61 9.35
N GLY A 228 -26.70 12.76 10.54
CA GLY A 228 -26.39 13.87 11.45
C GLY A 228 -24.93 13.86 11.92
N ARG A 229 -24.35 12.68 12.17
CA ARG A 229 -22.92 12.52 12.50
C ARG A 229 -22.02 12.83 11.30
N LEU A 230 -22.43 12.43 10.10
CA LEU A 230 -21.73 12.72 8.85
C LEU A 230 -21.72 14.23 8.57
N ARG A 231 -22.86 14.92 8.67
CA ARG A 231 -22.95 16.38 8.53
C ARG A 231 -21.98 17.10 9.48
N ARG A 232 -21.94 16.70 10.74
CA ARG A 232 -20.99 17.26 11.72
C ARG A 232 -19.53 17.03 11.31
N ALA A 233 -19.21 15.86 10.76
CA ALA A 233 -17.86 15.55 10.30
C ALA A 233 -17.46 16.35 9.05
N LEU A 234 -18.42 16.67 8.17
CA LEU A 234 -18.21 17.40 6.92
C LEU A 234 -18.39 18.92 7.05
N SER A 235 -18.59 19.43 8.27
CA SER A 235 -18.86 20.85 8.51
C SER A 235 -17.83 21.75 7.82
N GLY A 236 -18.30 22.70 7.02
CA GLY A 236 -17.46 23.62 6.24
C GLY A 236 -16.80 23.03 4.99
N LEU A 237 -17.16 21.80 4.60
CA LEU A 237 -16.72 21.15 3.37
C LEU A 237 -17.87 20.77 2.45
N ALA A 238 -18.91 20.16 3.00
CA ALA A 238 -20.11 19.78 2.26
C ALA A 238 -21.31 19.68 3.19
N GLU A 239 -22.49 19.79 2.59
CA GLU A 239 -23.77 19.52 3.22
C GLU A 239 -24.41 18.26 2.66
N VAL A 240 -25.23 17.61 3.48
CA VAL A 240 -26.07 16.49 3.04
C VAL A 240 -27.51 16.88 3.33
N HIS A 241 -28.32 17.15 2.31
CA HIS A 241 -29.72 17.54 2.52
C HIS A 241 -30.66 16.36 2.30
N ALA A 242 -31.84 16.43 2.91
CA ALA A 242 -32.92 15.50 2.61
C ALA A 242 -33.69 16.00 1.39
N THR A 243 -34.01 15.09 0.47
CA THR A 243 -34.88 15.33 -0.69
C THR A 243 -36.18 14.52 -0.53
N PRO A 244 -37.19 14.72 -1.40
CA PRO A 244 -38.34 13.82 -1.44
C PRO A 244 -37.92 12.35 -1.65
N HIS A 245 -36.96 12.08 -2.53
CA HIS A 245 -36.57 10.71 -2.89
C HIS A 245 -35.45 10.13 -2.01
N GLY A 246 -34.74 10.93 -1.22
CA GLY A 246 -33.72 10.45 -0.30
C GLY A 246 -32.82 11.53 0.28
N TYR A 247 -31.53 11.46 -0.03
CA TYR A 247 -30.53 12.43 0.41
C TYR A 247 -29.55 12.74 -0.72
N ALA A 248 -29.17 14.00 -0.87
CA ALA A 248 -28.17 14.42 -1.84
C ALA A 248 -27.00 15.14 -1.15
N LEU A 249 -25.84 15.07 -1.80
CA LEU A 249 -24.63 15.77 -1.38
C LEU A 249 -24.52 17.11 -2.08
N LEU A 250 -24.28 18.15 -1.30
CA LEU A 250 -23.88 19.47 -1.79
C LEU A 250 -22.45 19.74 -1.35
N ALA A 251 -21.50 19.55 -2.26
CA ALA A 251 -20.11 19.93 -2.01
C ALA A 251 -19.96 21.44 -2.17
N HIS A 252 -19.41 22.13 -1.16
CA HIS A 252 -19.26 23.58 -1.23
C HIS A 252 -18.13 23.95 -2.18
N ARG A 253 -18.42 24.79 -3.18
CA ARG A 253 -17.41 25.33 -4.12
C ARG A 253 -16.60 24.24 -4.83
N ALA A 254 -17.23 23.10 -5.10
CA ALA A 254 -16.64 22.02 -5.87
C ALA A 254 -17.45 21.83 -7.16
N ASP A 255 -16.78 21.97 -8.30
CA ASP A 255 -17.38 21.75 -9.61
C ASP A 255 -17.39 20.25 -9.98
N GLN A 256 -16.64 19.44 -9.23
CA GLN A 256 -16.55 18.00 -9.42
C GLN A 256 -16.49 17.26 -8.08
N VAL A 257 -17.28 16.21 -7.97
CA VAL A 257 -17.28 15.24 -6.87
C VAL A 257 -17.01 13.86 -7.44
N GLY A 258 -16.19 13.07 -6.76
CA GLY A 258 -16.03 11.67 -7.13
C GLY A 258 -15.31 10.83 -6.08
N VAL A 259 -15.25 9.54 -6.36
CA VAL A 259 -14.66 8.53 -5.48
C VAL A 259 -13.34 8.05 -6.06
N LEU A 260 -12.29 8.11 -5.24
CA LEU A 260 -11.02 7.47 -5.51
C LEU A 260 -11.06 6.05 -4.92
N ALA A 261 -11.23 5.06 -5.78
CA ALA A 261 -11.34 3.65 -5.42
C ALA A 261 -10.05 2.86 -5.69
N TRP A 262 -9.92 1.70 -5.05
CA TRP A 262 -8.83 0.76 -5.33
C TRP A 262 -8.89 0.29 -6.80
N PRO A 263 -7.74 0.05 -7.47
CA PRO A 263 -7.68 -0.55 -8.81
C PRO A 263 -8.45 -1.86 -8.91
N VAL A 264 -8.40 -2.66 -7.85
CA VAL A 264 -9.13 -3.92 -7.72
C VAL A 264 -9.99 -3.85 -6.46
N GLU A 265 -11.30 -4.06 -6.62
CA GLU A 265 -12.21 -4.15 -5.47
C GLU A 265 -12.21 -5.55 -4.88
N SER A 266 -11.77 -5.64 -3.62
CA SER A 266 -11.80 -6.86 -2.84
C SER A 266 -12.03 -6.53 -1.37
N ALA A 267 -12.75 -7.40 -0.66
CA ALA A 267 -12.85 -7.34 0.80
C ALA A 267 -11.48 -7.49 1.49
N HIS A 268 -10.47 -7.97 0.75
CA HIS A 268 -9.11 -8.19 1.22
C HIS A 268 -8.07 -7.40 0.41
N ALA A 269 -8.46 -6.23 -0.13
CA ALA A 269 -7.59 -5.36 -0.94
C ALA A 269 -6.23 -5.05 -0.28
N ALA A 270 -6.19 -4.86 1.05
CA ALA A 270 -4.93 -4.62 1.77
C ALA A 270 -3.96 -5.82 1.72
N VAL A 271 -4.46 -7.06 1.66
CA VAL A 271 -3.63 -8.26 1.47
C VAL A 271 -3.12 -8.31 0.03
N LEU A 272 -3.99 -8.05 -0.95
CA LEU A 272 -3.59 -8.00 -2.37
C LEU A 272 -2.55 -6.91 -2.64
N ALA A 273 -2.68 -5.75 -2.00
CA ALA A 273 -1.73 -4.64 -2.13
C ALA A 273 -0.32 -5.02 -1.63
N LEU A 274 -0.22 -5.83 -0.58
CA LEU A 274 1.09 -6.32 -0.09
C LEU A 274 1.71 -7.38 -1.01
N LEU A 275 0.88 -8.19 -1.67
CA LEU A 275 1.33 -9.21 -2.62
C LEU A 275 1.55 -8.67 -4.04
N GLY A 276 1.20 -7.41 -4.30
CA GLY A 276 1.23 -6.81 -5.63
C GLY A 276 2.63 -6.62 -6.23
N ASP A 277 3.69 -6.80 -5.43
CA ASP A 277 5.07 -6.87 -5.92
C ASP A 277 5.40 -8.23 -6.56
N GLY A 278 4.50 -9.22 -6.44
CA GLY A 278 4.70 -10.59 -6.93
C GLY A 278 5.62 -11.42 -6.04
N GLU A 279 6.12 -10.86 -4.93
CA GLU A 279 7.03 -11.55 -4.04
C GLU A 279 6.32 -12.61 -3.20
N SER A 280 7.09 -13.57 -2.68
CA SER A 280 6.56 -14.64 -1.85
C SER A 280 6.55 -14.23 -0.37
N TRP A 281 5.36 -14.08 0.21
CA TRP A 281 5.18 -13.65 1.59
C TRP A 281 4.75 -14.80 2.51
N SER A 282 5.24 -14.79 3.76
CA SER A 282 4.68 -15.64 4.81
C SER A 282 3.41 -15.01 5.41
N SER A 283 2.50 -15.83 5.93
CA SER A 283 1.29 -15.31 6.60
C SER A 283 1.60 -14.46 7.84
N SER A 284 2.70 -14.75 8.55
CA SER A 284 3.15 -13.98 9.71
C SER A 284 3.70 -12.61 9.32
N ALA A 285 4.45 -12.51 8.22
CA ALA A 285 4.94 -11.23 7.72
C ALA A 285 3.80 -10.32 7.24
N LEU A 286 2.80 -10.88 6.54
CA LEU A 286 1.59 -10.15 6.16
C LEU A 286 0.80 -9.68 7.40
N ALA A 287 0.71 -10.52 8.43
CA ALA A 287 0.07 -10.16 9.69
C ALA A 287 0.79 -8.99 10.39
N LEU A 288 2.12 -9.02 10.43
CA LEU A 288 2.95 -7.94 10.97
C LEU A 288 2.75 -6.63 10.19
N ALA A 289 2.82 -6.69 8.86
CA ALA A 289 2.64 -5.51 8.00
C ALA A 289 1.23 -4.91 8.09
N LEU A 290 0.20 -5.74 8.29
CA LEU A 290 -1.19 -5.28 8.42
C LEU A 290 -1.59 -4.90 9.85
N GLY A 291 -0.76 -5.19 10.86
CA GLY A 291 -1.13 -5.04 12.27
C GLY A 291 -2.34 -5.90 12.66
N ARG A 292 -2.49 -7.09 12.06
CA ARG A 292 -3.62 -8.01 12.28
C ARG A 292 -3.15 -9.34 12.84
N SER A 293 -4.06 -10.12 13.40
CA SER A 293 -3.74 -11.49 13.81
C SER A 293 -3.46 -12.37 12.59
N GLN A 294 -2.50 -13.30 12.72
CA GLN A 294 -2.17 -14.24 11.65
C GLN A 294 -3.38 -15.08 11.22
N ARG A 295 -4.24 -15.48 12.16
CA ARG A 295 -5.49 -16.20 11.86
C ARG A 295 -6.43 -15.39 10.95
N SER A 296 -6.56 -14.08 11.19
CA SER A 296 -7.39 -13.22 10.35
C SER A 296 -6.84 -13.10 8.93
N VAL A 297 -5.52 -12.97 8.79
CA VAL A 297 -4.85 -12.91 7.49
C VAL A 297 -4.94 -14.23 6.73
N GLN A 298 -4.78 -15.37 7.41
CA GLN A 298 -4.93 -16.70 6.79
C GLN A 298 -6.33 -16.90 6.21
N ARG A 299 -7.39 -16.54 6.94
CA ARG A 299 -8.77 -16.62 6.41
C ARG A 299 -8.98 -15.73 5.18
N ALA A 300 -8.37 -14.56 5.16
CA ALA A 300 -8.42 -13.66 4.00
C ALA A 300 -7.67 -14.27 2.80
N LEU A 301 -6.50 -14.86 3.03
CA LEU A 301 -5.69 -15.51 1.99
C LEU A 301 -6.38 -16.76 1.41
N GLU A 302 -7.00 -17.58 2.26
CA GLU A 302 -7.81 -18.73 1.82
C GLU A 302 -8.98 -18.29 0.95
N THR A 303 -9.68 -17.23 1.35
CA THR A 303 -10.78 -16.63 0.56
C THR A 303 -10.28 -16.11 -0.78
N LEU A 304 -9.14 -15.41 -0.79
CA LEU A 304 -8.52 -14.90 -2.03
C LEU A 304 -8.02 -16.02 -2.94
N ALA A 305 -7.50 -17.12 -2.38
CA ALA A 305 -7.02 -18.26 -3.15
C ALA A 305 -8.18 -19.05 -3.77
N ALA A 306 -9.28 -19.23 -3.03
CA ALA A 306 -10.50 -19.78 -3.58
C ALA A 306 -11.04 -18.94 -4.75
N ALA A 307 -10.82 -17.62 -4.73
CA ALA A 307 -11.16 -16.71 -5.81
C ALA A 307 -10.06 -16.60 -6.91
N GLY A 308 -9.00 -17.41 -6.85
CA GLY A 308 -7.89 -17.39 -7.82
C GLY A 308 -7.05 -16.11 -7.82
N SER A 309 -7.22 -15.23 -6.84
CA SER A 309 -6.53 -13.93 -6.76
C SER A 309 -5.15 -14.02 -6.11
N VAL A 310 -4.86 -15.11 -5.40
CA VAL A 310 -3.55 -15.42 -4.80
C VAL A 310 -3.30 -16.93 -4.93
N GLN A 311 -2.03 -17.32 -4.97
CA GLN A 311 -1.61 -18.71 -4.94
C GLN A 311 -0.72 -18.97 -3.72
N CYS A 312 -0.59 -20.24 -3.35
CA CYS A 312 0.31 -20.66 -2.29
C CYS A 312 1.30 -21.73 -2.76
N ALA A 313 2.49 -21.71 -2.19
CA ALA A 313 3.54 -22.70 -2.41
C ALA A 313 4.06 -23.20 -1.05
N GLY A 314 4.41 -24.49 -0.97
CA GLY A 314 4.91 -25.11 0.24
C GLY A 314 3.84 -25.41 1.31
N HIS A 315 4.30 -25.94 2.45
CA HIS A 315 3.43 -26.47 3.51
C HIS A 315 3.85 -25.98 4.90
N GLY A 316 2.89 -25.91 5.84
CA GLY A 316 3.14 -25.55 7.23
C GLY A 316 3.85 -24.20 7.38
N ARG A 317 4.98 -24.20 8.10
CA ARG A 317 5.82 -23.00 8.32
C ARG A 317 6.48 -22.46 7.05
N ALA A 318 6.70 -23.33 6.06
CA ALA A 318 7.29 -22.95 4.77
C ALA A 318 6.26 -22.45 3.76
N ARG A 319 4.97 -22.37 4.12
CA ARG A 319 3.92 -21.90 3.21
C ARG A 319 4.11 -20.43 2.87
N ARG A 320 4.21 -20.14 1.56
CA ARG A 320 4.32 -18.81 0.98
C ARG A 320 3.08 -18.46 0.15
N TRP A 321 2.76 -17.18 0.09
CA TRP A 321 1.66 -16.60 -0.65
C TRP A 321 2.17 -15.55 -1.61
N MET A 322 1.62 -15.51 -2.81
CA MET A 322 1.98 -14.56 -3.86
C MET A 322 0.76 -14.33 -4.76
N THR A 323 0.69 -13.20 -5.45
CA THR A 323 -0.27 -13.07 -6.56
C THR A 323 0.10 -14.07 -7.66
N PRO A 324 -0.87 -14.64 -8.38
CA PRO A 324 -0.57 -15.41 -9.58
C PRO A 324 0.21 -14.47 -10.51
N LEU A 325 1.33 -14.93 -11.05
CA LEU A 325 1.94 -14.22 -12.17
C LEU A 325 0.87 -14.13 -13.26
N ALA A 326 0.61 -12.94 -13.80
CA ALA A 326 -0.07 -12.83 -15.08
C ALA A 326 0.61 -13.81 -16.05
N PRO A 327 -0.13 -14.56 -16.89
CA PRO A 327 0.46 -15.54 -17.77
C PRO A 327 1.36 -14.81 -18.77
N GLY A 328 2.64 -14.73 -18.44
CA GLY A 328 3.62 -13.93 -19.16
C GLY A 328 5.01 -14.54 -19.15
N PHE A 329 5.31 -15.50 -18.27
CA PHE A 329 6.52 -16.33 -18.37
C PHE A 329 6.27 -17.74 -17.82
N ALA A 330 6.42 -18.74 -18.68
CA ALA A 330 6.40 -20.15 -18.33
C ALA A 330 7.68 -20.50 -17.53
N THR A 331 7.58 -20.50 -16.20
CA THR A 331 8.64 -20.98 -15.30
C THR A 331 8.92 -22.49 -15.43
N THR A 332 8.11 -23.23 -16.19
CA THR A 332 8.35 -24.64 -16.53
C THR A 332 9.45 -24.85 -17.58
N LEU A 333 9.96 -23.80 -18.25
CA LEU A 333 11.02 -23.92 -19.27
C LEU A 333 12.45 -23.67 -18.75
N LEU A 334 12.63 -23.35 -17.46
CA LEU A 334 13.96 -23.13 -16.85
C LEU A 334 14.43 -24.25 -15.92
N LEU A 335 13.71 -25.37 -15.89
CA LEU A 335 14.22 -26.62 -15.32
C LEU A 335 14.69 -27.50 -16.47
N PRO A 336 16.01 -27.76 -16.62
CA PRO A 336 16.43 -28.92 -17.38
C PRO A 336 15.80 -30.14 -16.69
N ALA A 337 15.04 -30.95 -17.44
CA ALA A 337 14.70 -32.28 -16.98
C ALA A 337 16.00 -33.02 -16.62
N PRO A 338 16.03 -33.84 -15.54
CA PRO A 338 17.20 -34.67 -15.29
C PRO A 338 17.43 -35.55 -16.52
N LEU A 339 18.62 -35.41 -17.13
CA LEU A 339 19.08 -36.37 -18.12
C LEU A 339 19.17 -37.72 -17.41
N SER A 340 18.27 -38.64 -17.75
CA SER A 340 18.42 -40.04 -17.40
C SER A 340 19.68 -40.56 -18.10
N PHE A 341 20.64 -41.01 -17.31
CA PHE A 341 21.79 -41.76 -17.81
C PHE A 341 21.38 -43.22 -18.01
N GLU A 342 21.61 -43.77 -19.20
CA GLU A 342 22.09 -45.15 -19.35
C GLU A 342 23.62 -45.15 -19.20
#